data_AF-A0A0D2BKM3-F1
#
_entry.id   AF-A0A0D2BKM3-F1
#
_cell.length_a   1.000
_cell.length_b   1.000
_cell.length_c   1.000
_cell.angle_alpha   90.00
_cell.angle_beta   90.00
_cell.angle_gamma   90.00
#
_symmetry.space_group_name_H-M   'P 1'
#
loop_
_entity.id
_entity.type
_entity.pdbx_description
1 polymer ?
#
loop_
_entity_poly.entity_id
_entity_poly.type
_entity_poly.pdbx_seq_one_letter_code
_entity_poly.pdbx_strand_id
1 'polypeptide(L)'
;MAPSQLQKILIRAGNGRDYPHTGDEVTIEYTGWLYDDSKAHNDYKGRQFDSSRGRGDFKTPIRVGRVIPGEFNRTGLERAFAEVGA
;
A
#
# COMPACT_ATOMS: atom_id res chain seq x y z
N MET A 1 10.26 22.28 -4.92
CA MET A 1 9.53 21.08 -5.39
C MET A 1 8.26 20.98 -4.57
N ALA A 2 7.09 20.94 -5.20
CA ALA A 2 5.85 20.70 -4.47
C ALA A 2 5.93 19.30 -3.82
N PRO A 3 5.52 19.13 -2.55
CA PRO A 3 5.45 17.83 -1.93
C PRO A 3 4.47 16.98 -2.72
N SER A 4 4.91 15.79 -3.08
CA SER A 4 4.15 14.85 -3.86
C SER A 4 3.14 14.12 -2.99
N GLN A 5 1.88 14.08 -3.45
CA GLN A 5 0.71 13.79 -2.62
C GLN A 5 0.29 12.31 -2.71
N LEU A 6 -0.06 11.70 -1.57
CA LEU A 6 -0.76 10.41 -1.52
C LEU A 6 -2.18 10.52 -1.99
N GLN A 7 -2.59 9.50 -2.72
CA GLN A 7 -3.99 9.16 -2.83
C GLN A 7 -4.21 7.72 -2.40
N LYS A 8 -4.99 7.52 -1.32
CA LYS A 8 -5.46 6.20 -0.91
C LYS A 8 -6.87 6.00 -1.46
N ILE A 9 -7.06 4.94 -2.25
CA ILE A 9 -8.36 4.52 -2.74
C ILE A 9 -8.73 3.22 -2.02
N LEU A 10 -9.90 3.19 -1.39
CA LEU A 10 -10.41 1.99 -0.74
C LEU A 10 -11.10 1.12 -1.79
N ILE A 11 -10.54 -0.05 -2.07
CA ILE A 11 -11.12 -1.01 -3.04
C ILE A 11 -12.19 -1.86 -2.36
N ARG A 12 -11.89 -2.34 -1.13
CA ARG A 12 -12.81 -3.12 -0.30
C ARG A 12 -12.64 -2.74 1.15
N ALA A 13 -13.75 -2.50 1.84
CA ALA A 13 -13.73 -2.25 3.27
C ALA A 13 -13.36 -3.54 4.03
N GLY A 14 -12.55 -3.39 5.09
CA GLY A 14 -12.38 -4.44 6.10
C GLY A 14 -13.61 -4.57 6.99
N ASN A 15 -13.48 -5.28 8.11
CA ASN A 15 -14.59 -5.51 9.04
C ASN A 15 -15.00 -4.26 9.86
N GLY A 16 -14.25 -3.16 9.77
CA GLY A 16 -14.52 -1.90 10.46
C GLY A 16 -14.37 -1.93 11.97
N ARG A 17 -13.94 -3.06 12.55
CA ARG A 17 -13.80 -3.29 13.99
C ARG A 17 -12.33 -3.46 14.39
N ASP A 18 -11.58 -4.25 13.65
CA ASP A 18 -10.20 -4.57 13.97
C ASP A 18 -9.26 -3.64 13.21
N TYR A 19 -8.38 -2.98 13.96
CA TYR A 19 -7.37 -2.08 13.43
C TYR A 19 -6.03 -2.41 14.06
N PRO A 20 -4.95 -2.53 13.27
CA PRO A 20 -3.62 -2.82 13.82
C PRO A 20 -3.07 -1.63 14.62
N HIS A 21 -2.48 -1.93 15.77
CA HIS A 21 -1.84 -1.01 16.69
C HIS A 21 -0.32 -1.02 16.51
N THR A 22 0.37 -0.02 17.04
CA THR A 22 1.83 0.10 16.94
C THR A 22 2.50 -1.17 17.49
N GLY A 23 3.36 -1.81 16.67
CA GLY A 23 4.08 -3.01 17.04
C GLY A 23 3.37 -4.33 16.68
N ASP A 24 2.09 -4.29 16.30
CA ASP A 24 1.37 -5.48 15.86
C ASP A 24 2.02 -6.06 14.59
N GLU A 25 2.14 -7.39 14.55
CA GLU A 25 2.51 -8.09 13.32
C GLU A 25 1.30 -8.16 12.40
N VAL A 26 1.44 -7.62 11.19
CA VAL A 26 0.42 -7.71 10.15
C VAL A 26 0.93 -8.56 9.00
N THR A 27 0.00 -9.28 8.37
CA THR A 27 0.23 -9.97 7.10
C THR A 27 -0.49 -9.21 6.00
N ILE A 28 0.21 -8.89 4.92
CA ILE A 28 -0.32 -8.03 3.85
C ILE A 28 -0.09 -8.72 2.49
N GLU A 29 -1.16 -8.84 1.71
CA GLU A 29 -1.03 -9.01 0.27
C GLU A 29 -0.88 -7.64 -0.40
N TYR A 30 0.11 -7.50 -1.28
CA TYR A 30 0.32 -6.28 -2.04
C TYR A 30 0.83 -6.57 -3.44
N THR A 31 0.67 -5.59 -4.32
CA THR A 31 1.35 -5.56 -5.61
C THR A 31 1.76 -4.13 -5.90
N GLY A 32 3.03 -3.92 -6.26
CA GLY A 32 3.60 -2.62 -6.59
C GLY A 32 3.69 -2.40 -8.10
N TRP A 33 3.26 -1.23 -8.55
CA TRP A 33 3.30 -0.79 -9.95
C TRP A 33 4.00 0.56 -10.07
N LEU A 34 4.76 0.76 -11.14
CA LEU A 34 5.23 2.09 -11.52
C LEU A 34 4.05 2.90 -12.07
N TYR A 35 3.95 4.17 -11.67
CA TYR A 35 2.93 5.08 -12.20
C TYR A 35 3.13 5.32 -13.70
N ASP A 36 2.04 5.30 -14.46
CA ASP A 36 2.03 5.53 -15.90
C ASP A 36 0.78 6.36 -16.27
N ASP A 37 1.00 7.59 -16.72
CA ASP A 37 -0.06 8.54 -17.08
C ASP A 37 -0.88 8.09 -18.30
N SER A 38 -0.28 7.30 -19.19
CA SER A 38 -0.95 6.74 -20.37
C SER A 38 -1.96 5.63 -20.04
N LYS A 39 -1.91 5.09 -18.81
CA LYS A 39 -2.75 3.96 -18.37
C LYS A 39 -3.92 4.39 -17.48
N ALA A 40 -4.53 5.54 -17.76
CA ALA A 40 -5.71 6.01 -17.03
C ALA A 40 -6.86 4.99 -16.98
N HIS A 41 -7.01 4.15 -18.02
CA HIS A 41 -8.00 3.06 -18.09
C HIS A 41 -7.74 1.90 -17.13
N ASN A 42 -6.56 1.84 -16.52
CA ASN A 42 -6.11 0.79 -15.60
C ASN A 42 -5.54 1.40 -14.32
N ASP A 43 -6.22 2.40 -13.76
CA ASP A 43 -5.81 3.11 -12.55
C ASP A 43 -4.37 3.63 -12.57
N TYR A 44 -3.83 3.99 -13.74
CA TYR A 44 -2.44 4.43 -13.90
C TYR A 44 -1.38 3.38 -13.48
N LYS A 45 -1.77 2.09 -13.43
CA LYS A 45 -0.88 0.97 -13.11
C LYS A 45 -0.03 0.60 -14.33
N GLY A 46 1.20 1.08 -14.33
CA GLY A 46 2.25 0.87 -15.34
C GLY A 46 2.84 -0.54 -15.33
N ARG A 47 4.15 -0.63 -15.08
CA ARG A 47 4.89 -1.90 -14.97
C ARG A 47 4.90 -2.38 -13.53
N GLN A 48 4.55 -3.64 -13.30
CA GLN A 48 4.71 -4.29 -12.00
C GLN A 48 6.20 -4.38 -11.65
N PHE A 49 6.58 -4.03 -10.43
CA PHE A 49 7.95 -4.19 -9.96
C PHE A 49 8.07 -5.17 -8.79
N ASP A 50 7.00 -5.38 -8.02
CA ASP A 50 6.98 -6.35 -6.92
C ASP A 50 5.55 -6.85 -6.64
N SER A 51 5.44 -8.05 -6.07
CA SER A 51 4.19 -8.62 -5.56
C SER A 51 4.48 -9.65 -4.48
N SER A 52 3.66 -9.70 -3.44
CA SER A 52 3.69 -10.81 -2.48
C SER A 52 2.93 -12.03 -2.98
N ARG A 53 2.01 -11.86 -3.96
CA ARG A 53 1.27 -12.99 -4.54
C ARG A 53 2.23 -13.92 -5.28
N GLY A 54 2.22 -15.19 -4.89
CA GLY A 54 3.12 -16.22 -5.45
C GLY A 54 4.52 -16.27 -4.84
N ARG A 55 4.95 -15.25 -4.08
CA ARG A 55 6.21 -15.27 -3.32
C ARG A 55 6.00 -15.71 -1.86
N GLY A 56 4.80 -15.46 -1.34
CA GLY A 56 4.43 -15.72 0.05
C GLY A 56 4.08 -14.43 0.78
N ASP A 57 3.36 -14.61 1.88
CA ASP A 57 2.81 -13.55 2.72
C ASP A 57 3.88 -12.57 3.21
N PHE A 58 3.63 -11.27 3.03
CA PHE A 58 4.49 -10.24 3.59
C PHE A 58 4.09 -9.95 5.04
N LYS A 59 5.00 -10.26 5.96
CA LYS A 59 4.81 -10.07 7.40
C LYS A 59 5.73 -8.99 7.93
N THR A 60 5.18 -8.01 8.63
CA THR A 60 5.97 -6.94 9.24
C THR A 60 5.29 -6.41 10.50
N PRO A 61 6.07 -6.03 11.54
CA PRO A 61 5.53 -5.20 12.61
C PRO A 61 5.19 -3.80 12.09
N ILE A 62 4.08 -3.24 12.55
CA ILE A 62 3.52 -2.00 12.02
C ILE A 62 3.94 -0.77 12.83
N ARG A 63 4.11 0.38 12.15
CA ARG A 63 4.42 1.69 12.75
C ARG A 63 5.70 1.70 13.63
N VAL A 64 6.69 0.86 13.28
CA VAL A 64 8.01 0.80 13.94
C VAL A 64 9.16 1.27 13.05
N GLY A 65 8.87 1.96 11.94
CA GLY A 65 9.90 2.50 11.03
C GLY A 65 10.61 1.48 10.14
N ARG A 66 10.05 0.28 9.97
CA ARG A 66 10.62 -0.80 9.12
C ARG A 66 10.18 -0.76 7.65
N VAL A 67 9.33 0.19 7.29
CA VAL A 67 8.56 0.25 6.04
C VAL A 67 8.43 1.71 5.59
N ILE A 68 8.15 1.94 4.31
CA ILE A 68 8.23 3.27 3.69
C ILE A 68 7.29 4.25 4.44
N PRO A 69 7.75 5.46 4.82
CA PRO A 69 7.10 6.27 5.83
C PRO A 69 5.60 6.52 5.65
N GLY A 70 5.07 6.77 4.46
CA GLY A 70 3.62 6.99 4.36
C GLY A 70 2.78 5.73 4.18
N GLU A 71 3.36 4.54 3.97
CA GLU A 71 2.57 3.31 4.07
C GLU A 71 1.99 3.19 5.49
N PHE A 72 2.67 3.78 6.50
CA PHE A 72 2.34 3.56 7.91
C PHE A 72 2.33 4.80 8.83
N ASN A 73 2.80 5.97 8.38
CA ASN A 73 2.49 7.22 9.08
C ASN A 73 1.08 7.68 8.74
N ARG A 74 0.33 8.01 9.79
CA ARG A 74 -0.91 8.76 9.70
C ARG A 74 -0.68 9.93 8.73
N THR A 75 -1.50 10.00 7.68
CA THR A 75 -1.53 11.06 6.65
C THR A 75 -0.27 11.21 5.79
N GLY A 76 -0.26 10.53 4.64
CA GLY A 76 0.48 10.95 3.43
C GLY A 76 1.64 10.05 2.98
N LEU A 77 1.50 9.33 1.87
CA LEU A 77 2.51 9.30 0.79
C LEU A 77 2.03 9.01 -0.64
N GLU A 78 2.68 9.59 -1.64
CA GLU A 78 2.58 9.30 -3.07
C GLU A 78 2.06 7.92 -3.54
N ARG A 79 1.45 7.94 -4.73
CA ARG A 79 0.77 6.83 -5.41
C ARG A 79 1.59 5.51 -5.49
N ALA A 80 1.47 4.68 -4.47
CA ALA A 80 1.63 3.24 -4.58
C ALA A 80 0.23 2.62 -4.53
N PHE A 81 -0.22 2.04 -5.65
CA PHE A 81 -1.44 1.24 -5.68
C PHE A 81 -1.15 -0.12 -5.02
N ALA A 82 -1.05 -0.15 -3.69
CA ALA A 82 -1.10 -1.40 -2.94
C ALA A 82 -2.57 -1.83 -2.84
N GLU A 83 -2.97 -2.83 -3.62
CA GLU A 83 -4.22 -3.54 -3.37
C GLU A 83 -4.07 -4.37 -2.09
N VAL A 84 -4.33 -3.74 -0.94
CA VAL A 84 -4.40 -4.44 0.34
C VAL A 84 -5.72 -5.19 0.38
N GLY A 85 -5.66 -6.47 0.05
CA GLY A 85 -6.73 -7.42 0.35
C GLY A 85 -6.74 -7.70 1.83
N ALA A 86 -7.86 -7.38 2.49
CA ALA A 86 -8.19 -7.87 3.83
C ALA A 86 -8.90 -9.22 3.75
#